data_AF-A0A8C5BUR7-F1
#
_entry.id   AF-A0A8C5BUR7-F1
#
_cell.length_a   1.000
_cell.length_b   1.000
_cell.length_c   1.000
_cell.angle_alpha   90.00
_cell.angle_beta   90.00
_cell.angle_gamma   90.00
#
_symmetry.space_group_name_H-M   'P 1'
#
loop_
_entity.id
_entity.type
_entity.pdbx_description
1 polymer ?
#
loop_
_entity_poly.entity_id
_entity_poly.type
_entity_poly.pdbx_seq_one_letter_code
_entity_poly.pdbx_strand_id
1 'polypeptide(L)'
;MNTLFLLLVVLFLCDDAACTPTCNNQCCRFVEGSPVRLRRLRQDFAVIRDYYEAEDDLEIGLLDQSIAHSLRSPFGCHAMKNIIDFYLKTVLPTAIADMTEENKNYKPHIESIQLIFDQLKNDMIKCKNYFQCKKPFEITQLNSTYTQMEGKGLYKAIGELDLLFNFIEMYLGSKRRLQ
;
A
#
# COMPACT_ATOMS: atom_id res chain seq x y z
N MET A 1 -14.02 -54.82 -18.58
CA MET A 1 -14.85 -53.60 -18.40
C MET A 1 -14.42 -52.87 -17.13
N ASN A 2 -13.14 -52.49 -17.01
CA ASN A 2 -12.62 -51.84 -15.78
C ASN A 2 -11.45 -50.88 -16.06
N THR A 3 -10.72 -51.10 -17.16
CA THR A 3 -9.64 -50.21 -17.61
C THR A 3 -10.15 -48.93 -18.28
N LEU A 4 -11.30 -48.98 -18.96
CA LEU A 4 -11.91 -47.82 -19.62
C LEU A 4 -12.45 -46.79 -18.61
N PHE A 5 -12.96 -47.26 -17.47
CA PHE A 5 -13.48 -46.41 -16.39
C PHE A 5 -12.35 -45.70 -15.64
N LEU A 6 -11.21 -46.37 -15.44
CA LEU A 6 -10.01 -45.77 -14.84
C LEU A 6 -9.41 -44.65 -15.71
N LEU A 7 -9.41 -44.80 -17.04
CA LEU A 7 -8.94 -43.76 -17.96
C LEU A 7 -9.85 -42.52 -17.99
N LEU A 8 -11.17 -42.71 -17.88
CA LEU A 8 -12.14 -41.61 -17.82
C LEU A 8 -12.03 -40.80 -16.51
N VAL A 9 -11.72 -41.44 -15.39
CA VAL A 9 -11.50 -40.76 -14.09
C VAL A 9 -10.21 -39.93 -14.10
N VAL A 10 -9.13 -40.41 -14.74
CA VAL A 10 -7.88 -39.65 -14.85
C VAL A 10 -8.03 -38.41 -15.74
N LEU A 11 -8.83 -38.50 -16.82
CA LEU A 11 -9.10 -37.35 -17.69
C LEU A 11 -10.00 -36.29 -17.01
N PHE A 12 -10.89 -36.69 -16.10
CA PHE A 12 -11.73 -35.78 -15.32
C PHE A 12 -10.99 -35.05 -14.18
N LEU A 13 -9.77 -35.48 -13.83
CA LEU A 13 -8.94 -34.82 -12.80
C LEU A 13 -7.98 -33.78 -13.41
N CYS A 14 -8.01 -33.56 -14.73
CA CYS A 14 -7.19 -32.57 -15.42
C CYS A 14 -7.96 -31.32 -15.88
N ASP A 15 -9.24 -31.18 -15.55
CA ASP A 15 -9.97 -29.91 -15.68
C ASP A 15 -9.90 -29.17 -14.34
N ASP A 16 -9.57 -27.88 -14.39
CA ASP A 16 -9.38 -26.93 -13.28
C ASP A 16 -7.99 -26.82 -12.62
N ALA A 17 -6.92 -27.27 -13.30
CA ALA A 17 -5.69 -26.48 -13.23
C ALA A 17 -5.87 -25.29 -14.17
N ALA A 18 -6.77 -24.36 -13.82
CA ALA A 18 -6.88 -23.07 -14.49
C ALA A 18 -5.48 -22.46 -14.46
N CYS A 19 -4.77 -22.49 -15.59
CA CYS A 19 -3.52 -21.78 -15.75
C CYS A 19 -3.86 -20.32 -15.52
N THR A 20 -3.67 -19.83 -14.30
CA THR A 20 -3.65 -18.40 -14.02
C THR A 20 -2.71 -17.81 -15.06
N PRO A 21 -3.17 -16.87 -15.91
CA PRO A 21 -2.34 -16.34 -16.98
C PRO A 21 -1.00 -15.93 -16.39
N THR A 22 0.07 -16.62 -16.80
CA THR A 22 1.40 -16.33 -16.26
C THR A 22 1.70 -14.88 -16.54
N CYS A 23 1.93 -14.15 -15.47
CA CYS A 23 2.10 -12.72 -15.46
C CYS A 23 3.25 -12.27 -16.39
N ASN A 24 2.88 -11.79 -17.58
CA ASN A 24 3.83 -11.70 -18.71
C ASN A 24 4.49 -10.33 -18.89
N ASN A 25 4.03 -9.29 -18.18
CA ASN A 25 4.56 -7.93 -18.30
C ASN A 25 4.97 -7.35 -16.94
N GLN A 26 5.80 -6.31 -16.99
CA GLN A 26 6.34 -5.65 -15.79
C GLN A 26 5.26 -5.15 -14.82
N CYS A 27 4.13 -4.66 -15.33
CA CYS A 27 3.07 -4.08 -14.52
C CYS A 27 2.23 -5.11 -13.79
N CYS A 28 1.98 -6.25 -14.44
CA CYS A 28 1.43 -7.40 -13.75
C CYS A 28 2.42 -7.89 -12.67
N ARG A 29 3.72 -8.02 -12.98
CA ARG A 29 4.72 -8.56 -12.02
C ARG A 29 4.88 -7.64 -10.82
N PHE A 30 4.75 -6.34 -11.05
CA PHE A 30 4.66 -5.33 -10.00
C PHE A 30 3.52 -5.65 -9.01
N VAL A 31 2.32 -5.93 -9.50
CA VAL A 31 1.13 -6.22 -8.69
C VAL A 31 1.23 -7.58 -7.99
N GLU A 32 1.74 -8.60 -8.68
CA GLU A 32 1.96 -9.94 -8.11
C GLU A 32 3.06 -9.94 -7.05
N GLY A 33 4.12 -9.14 -7.23
CA GLY A 33 5.21 -9.00 -6.28
C GLY A 33 4.90 -8.06 -5.10
N SER A 34 3.74 -7.41 -5.05
CA SER A 34 3.40 -6.47 -3.98
C SER A 34 3.35 -7.06 -2.57
N PRO A 35 2.92 -8.33 -2.34
CA PRO A 35 2.87 -8.90 -0.98
C PRO A 35 4.23 -8.94 -0.28
N VAL A 36 5.32 -9.13 -1.03
CA VAL A 36 6.68 -9.15 -0.46
C VAL A 36 7.07 -7.78 0.07
N ARG A 37 6.79 -6.71 -0.70
CA ARG A 37 7.03 -5.33 -0.27
C ARG A 37 6.15 -4.93 0.91
N LEU A 38 4.87 -5.33 0.90
CA LEU A 38 3.94 -5.08 2.00
C LEU A 38 4.35 -5.80 3.28
N ARG A 39 4.86 -7.03 3.18
CA ARG A 39 5.43 -7.74 4.34
C ARG A 39 6.61 -6.96 4.91
N ARG A 40 7.51 -6.46 4.07
CA ARG A 40 8.65 -5.67 4.52
C ARG A 40 8.23 -4.35 5.19
N LEU A 41 7.28 -3.64 4.60
CA LEU A 41 6.68 -2.43 5.20
C LEU A 41 6.12 -2.71 6.60
N ARG A 42 5.35 -3.79 6.77
CA ARG A 42 4.81 -4.21 8.07
C ARG A 42 5.89 -4.58 9.07
N GLN A 43 6.97 -5.22 8.63
CA GLN A 43 8.10 -5.58 9.49
C GLN A 43 8.85 -4.34 9.98
N ASP A 44 9.13 -3.38 9.10
CA ASP A 44 9.80 -2.13 9.47
C ASP A 44 8.89 -1.27 10.36
N PHE A 45 7.58 -1.21 10.07
CA PHE A 45 6.64 -0.48 10.90
C PHE A 45 6.48 -1.09 12.29
N ALA A 46 6.44 -2.41 12.42
CA ALA A 46 6.31 -3.09 13.72
C ALA A 46 7.42 -2.71 14.72
N VAL A 47 8.59 -2.29 14.24
CA VAL A 47 9.70 -1.83 15.10
C VAL A 47 9.46 -0.43 15.67
N ILE A 48 8.79 0.45 14.91
CA ILE A 48 8.61 1.86 15.27
C ILE A 48 7.20 2.15 15.81
N ARG A 49 6.23 1.25 15.56
CA ARG A 49 4.80 1.44 15.82
C ARG A 49 4.53 1.89 17.26
N ASP A 50 4.99 1.12 18.23
CA ASP A 50 4.60 1.32 19.64
C ASP A 50 5.01 2.73 20.15
N TYR A 51 6.10 3.30 19.63
CA TYR A 51 6.49 4.67 19.92
C TYR A 51 5.50 5.69 19.34
N TYR A 52 5.19 5.59 18.04
CA TYR A 52 4.33 6.58 17.39
C TYR A 52 2.85 6.46 17.80
N GLU A 53 2.36 5.26 18.10
CA GLU A 53 1.01 5.05 18.63
C GLU A 53 0.87 5.54 20.09
N ALA A 54 1.93 5.45 20.90
CA ALA A 54 1.89 5.94 22.29
C ALA A 54 1.86 7.48 22.37
N GLU A 55 2.47 8.16 21.40
CA GLU A 55 2.49 9.63 21.29
C GLU A 55 1.27 10.20 20.54
N ASP A 56 0.45 9.35 19.90
CA ASP A 56 -0.78 9.75 19.22
C ASP A 56 -1.94 9.87 20.23
N ASP A 57 -2.26 11.11 20.62
CA ASP A 57 -3.38 11.41 21.51
C ASP A 57 -4.64 11.92 20.77
N LEU A 58 -4.68 11.79 19.43
CA LEU A 58 -5.80 12.26 18.62
C LEU A 58 -6.82 11.14 18.39
N GLU A 59 -8.07 11.37 18.79
CA GLU A 59 -9.17 10.43 18.55
C GLU A 59 -9.66 10.42 17.08
N ILE A 60 -9.28 11.43 16.29
CA ILE A 60 -9.64 11.55 14.87
C ILE A 60 -8.64 10.81 13.99
N GLY A 61 -9.14 10.07 12.99
CA GLY A 61 -8.28 9.39 12.02
C GLY A 61 -7.77 10.32 10.91
N LEU A 62 -6.49 10.23 10.55
CA LEU A 62 -5.97 10.93 9.37
C LEU A 62 -6.36 10.18 8.08
N LEU A 63 -6.28 8.85 8.12
CA LEU A 63 -6.59 7.93 7.04
C LEU A 63 -8.03 7.40 7.17
N ASP A 64 -8.99 8.30 7.06
CA ASP A 64 -10.40 7.99 7.33
C ASP A 64 -11.11 7.20 6.20
N GLN A 65 -12.41 6.96 6.43
CA GLN A 65 -13.28 6.27 5.49
C GLN A 65 -13.39 6.98 4.12
N SER A 66 -13.22 8.31 4.07
CA SER A 66 -13.26 9.08 2.83
C SER A 66 -12.11 8.71 1.89
N ILE A 67 -10.93 8.40 2.45
CA ILE A 67 -9.78 7.88 1.70
C ILE A 67 -10.11 6.50 1.13
N ALA A 68 -10.66 5.62 1.95
CA ALA A 68 -11.02 4.27 1.51
C ALA A 68 -12.06 4.31 0.37
N HIS A 69 -13.03 5.23 0.42
CA HIS A 69 -13.97 5.46 -0.68
C HIS A 69 -13.28 5.97 -1.95
N SER A 70 -12.37 6.93 -1.81
CA SER A 70 -11.61 7.49 -2.92
C SER A 70 -10.77 6.44 -3.65
N LEU A 71 -10.19 5.49 -2.92
CA LEU A 71 -9.41 4.38 -3.47
C LEU A 71 -10.25 3.38 -4.28
N ARG A 72 -11.54 3.22 -3.94
CA ARG A 72 -12.49 2.37 -4.66
C ARG A 72 -13.13 3.07 -5.86
N SER A 73 -13.01 4.38 -5.95
CA SER A 73 -13.54 5.17 -7.05
C SER A 73 -12.76 4.96 -8.35
N PRO A 74 -13.28 5.42 -9.51
CA PRO A 74 -12.53 5.48 -10.77
C PRO A 74 -11.22 6.29 -10.70
N PHE A 75 -11.02 7.06 -9.63
CA PHE A 75 -9.84 7.89 -9.39
C PHE A 75 -8.84 7.26 -8.41
N GLY A 76 -9.05 6.01 -8.00
CA GLY A 76 -8.23 5.33 -6.99
C GLY A 76 -6.73 5.31 -7.28
N CYS A 77 -6.32 5.27 -8.56
CA CYS A 77 -4.91 5.41 -8.93
C CYS A 77 -4.31 6.75 -8.47
N HIS A 78 -5.03 7.84 -8.71
CA HIS A 78 -4.57 9.18 -8.35
C HIS A 78 -4.60 9.36 -6.83
N ALA A 79 -5.64 8.87 -6.17
CA ALA A 79 -5.72 8.86 -4.71
C ALA A 79 -4.52 8.15 -4.08
N MET A 80 -4.26 6.90 -4.48
CA MET A 80 -3.14 6.12 -3.96
C MET A 80 -1.79 6.81 -4.22
N LYS A 81 -1.57 7.30 -5.45
CA LYS A 81 -0.33 8.03 -5.80
C LYS A 81 -0.13 9.25 -4.90
N ASN A 82 -1.17 10.05 -4.69
CA ASN A 82 -1.07 11.30 -3.93
C ASN A 82 -0.86 11.04 -2.43
N ILE A 83 -1.49 10.00 -1.88
CA ILE A 83 -1.27 9.60 -0.48
C ILE A 83 0.18 9.15 -0.30
N ILE A 84 0.70 8.28 -1.17
CA ILE A 84 2.11 7.86 -1.12
C ILE A 84 3.04 9.09 -1.27
N ASP A 85 2.73 10.01 -2.19
CA ASP A 85 3.51 11.23 -2.40
C ASP A 85 3.51 12.16 -1.18
N PHE A 86 2.39 12.26 -0.47
CA PHE A 86 2.27 13.00 0.79
C PHE A 86 3.19 12.42 1.87
N TYR A 87 3.20 11.10 2.07
CA TYR A 87 4.12 10.48 3.03
C TYR A 87 5.59 10.68 2.67
N LEU A 88 5.94 10.54 1.38
CA LEU A 88 7.31 10.71 0.89
C LEU A 88 7.84 12.14 1.02
N LYS A 89 6.98 13.15 0.86
CA LYS A 89 7.39 14.56 0.84
C LYS A 89 7.24 15.27 2.17
N THR A 90 6.37 14.76 3.03
CA THR A 90 5.98 15.45 4.26
C THR A 90 6.25 14.56 5.47
N VAL A 91 5.51 13.46 5.61
CA VAL A 91 5.50 12.68 6.86
C VAL A 91 6.86 12.05 7.18
N LEU A 92 7.42 11.26 6.26
CA LEU A 92 8.67 10.51 6.51
C LEU A 92 9.88 11.45 6.67
N PRO A 93 10.06 12.50 5.85
CA PRO A 93 11.13 13.47 6.08
C PRO A 93 11.02 14.19 7.42
N THR A 94 9.80 14.59 7.84
CA THR A 94 9.59 15.20 9.17
C THR A 94 9.92 14.21 10.29
N ALA A 95 9.52 12.95 10.16
CA ALA A 95 9.84 11.91 11.14
C ALA A 95 11.36 11.75 11.34
N ILE A 96 12.16 11.85 10.28
CA ILE A 96 13.63 11.78 10.36
C ILE A 96 14.23 13.07 10.94
N ALA A 97 13.67 14.23 10.59
CA ALA A 97 14.16 15.53 11.06
C ALA A 97 13.93 15.73 12.56
N ASP A 98 12.81 15.22 13.09
CA ASP A 98 12.42 15.37 14.50
C ASP A 98 13.01 14.27 15.41
N MET A 99 13.93 13.44 14.90
CA MET A 99 14.58 12.40 15.70
C MET A 99 15.47 12.97 16.80
N THR A 100 15.40 12.34 17.97
CA THR A 100 16.27 12.57 19.12
C THR A 100 17.23 11.39 19.29
N GLU A 101 18.16 11.50 20.23
CA GLU A 101 19.07 10.39 20.56
C GLU A 101 18.34 9.13 21.05
N GLU A 102 17.14 9.28 21.61
CA GLU A 102 16.33 8.20 22.15
C GLU A 102 15.69 7.33 21.05
N ASN A 103 15.37 7.93 19.90
CA ASN A 103 14.64 7.26 18.81
C ASN A 103 15.44 7.16 17.49
N LYS A 104 16.73 7.56 17.48
CA LYS A 104 17.60 7.50 16.30
C LYS A 104 17.74 6.10 15.68
N ASN A 105 17.56 5.05 16.47
CA ASN A 105 17.58 3.66 16.00
C ASN A 105 16.40 3.32 15.08
N TYR A 106 15.36 4.15 15.03
CA TYR A 106 14.23 3.98 14.11
C TYR A 106 14.55 4.44 12.68
N LYS A 107 15.57 5.28 12.49
CA LYS A 107 15.95 5.83 11.18
C LYS A 107 16.05 4.80 10.05
N PRO A 108 16.75 3.66 10.21
CA PRO A 108 16.87 2.68 9.13
C PRO A 108 15.51 2.07 8.71
N HIS A 109 14.56 1.97 9.65
CA HIS A 109 13.22 1.46 9.37
C HIS A 109 12.37 2.48 8.61
N ILE A 110 12.46 3.76 8.99
CA ILE A 110 11.79 4.85 8.26
C ILE A 110 12.37 5.01 6.85
N GLU A 111 13.69 4.95 6.70
CA GLU A 111 14.36 4.99 5.39
C GLU A 111 13.99 3.79 4.50
N SER A 112 13.86 2.60 5.11
CA SER A 112 13.39 1.40 4.40
C SER A 112 11.93 1.55 3.92
N ILE A 113 11.05 2.11 4.76
CA ILE A 113 9.66 2.44 4.37
C ILE A 113 9.65 3.45 3.22
N GLN A 114 10.44 4.52 3.32
CA GLN A 114 10.57 5.54 2.28
C GLN A 114 11.01 4.93 0.95
N LEU A 115 12.04 4.09 0.96
CA LEU A 115 12.55 3.40 -0.24
C LEU A 115 11.45 2.56 -0.91
N ILE A 116 10.66 1.82 -0.14
CA ILE A 116 9.58 0.99 -0.69
C ILE A 116 8.46 1.88 -1.24
N PHE A 117 8.10 2.97 -0.57
CA PHE A 117 7.10 3.92 -1.06
C PHE A 117 7.54 4.57 -2.39
N ASP A 118 8.81 4.94 -2.52
CA ASP A 118 9.38 5.44 -3.77
C ASP A 118 9.28 4.40 -4.90
N GLN A 119 9.60 3.13 -4.61
CA GLN A 119 9.45 2.05 -5.58
C GLN A 119 7.99 1.86 -6.01
N LEU A 120 7.05 1.82 -5.05
CA LEU A 120 5.61 1.69 -5.33
C LEU A 120 5.11 2.84 -6.21
N LYS A 121 5.44 4.08 -5.87
CA LYS A 121 5.08 5.27 -6.65
C LYS A 121 5.65 5.22 -8.06
N ASN A 122 6.93 4.88 -8.20
CA ASN A 122 7.59 4.80 -9.50
C ASN A 122 6.98 3.70 -10.39
N ASP A 123 6.68 2.54 -9.82
CA ASP A 123 6.03 1.46 -10.55
C ASP A 123 4.60 1.83 -10.96
N MET A 124 3.82 2.49 -10.09
CA MET A 124 2.50 3.01 -10.44
C MET A 124 2.55 4.01 -11.60
N ILE A 125 3.54 4.90 -11.61
CA ILE A 125 3.74 5.88 -12.70
C ILE A 125 4.06 5.16 -14.02
N LYS A 126 5.01 4.21 -13.99
CA LYS A 126 5.37 3.39 -15.16
C LYS A 126 4.17 2.60 -15.68
N CYS A 127 3.33 2.13 -14.78
CA CYS A 127 2.19 1.27 -15.06
C CYS A 127 0.84 2.02 -15.14
N LYS A 128 0.85 3.34 -15.35
CA LYS A 128 -0.37 4.18 -15.35
C LYS A 128 -1.54 3.62 -16.20
N ASN A 129 -1.23 2.98 -17.32
CA ASN A 129 -2.23 2.39 -18.21
C ASN A 129 -2.84 1.13 -17.60
N TYR A 130 -2.02 0.29 -16.95
CA TYR A 130 -2.47 -0.89 -16.20
C TYR A 130 -3.41 -0.49 -15.06
N PHE A 131 -3.14 0.63 -14.40
CA PHE A 131 -3.96 1.14 -13.31
C PHE A 131 -5.19 1.94 -13.76
N GLN A 132 -5.35 2.20 -15.06
CA GLN A 132 -6.45 3.00 -15.63
C GLN A 132 -6.62 4.36 -14.94
N CYS A 133 -5.51 5.07 -14.70
CA CYS A 133 -5.53 6.31 -13.93
C CYS A 133 -6.35 7.42 -14.62
N LYS A 134 -7.52 7.76 -14.07
CA LYS A 134 -8.38 8.89 -14.48
C LYS A 134 -8.12 10.15 -13.63
N LYS A 135 -8.53 11.35 -14.11
CA LYS A 135 -8.47 12.64 -13.36
C LYS A 135 -9.87 13.05 -12.84
N PRO A 136 -10.05 13.77 -11.72
CA PRO A 136 -9.10 14.05 -10.61
C PRO A 136 -9.55 13.47 -9.24
N PHE A 137 -8.58 13.26 -8.34
CA PHE A 137 -8.79 13.12 -6.89
C PHE A 137 -8.11 14.30 -6.19
N GLU A 138 -8.81 14.98 -5.30
CA GLU A 138 -8.29 16.12 -4.55
C GLU A 138 -7.66 15.67 -3.23
N ILE A 139 -6.33 15.85 -3.10
CA ILE A 139 -5.56 15.54 -1.88
C ILE A 139 -5.73 16.63 -0.79
N THR A 140 -6.44 17.71 -1.11
CA THR A 140 -6.58 18.91 -0.27
C THR A 140 -7.15 18.59 1.10
N GLN A 141 -8.12 17.68 1.18
CA GLN A 141 -8.71 17.27 2.45
C GLN A 141 -7.68 16.61 3.37
N LEU A 142 -6.89 15.65 2.87
CA LEU A 142 -5.85 14.98 3.66
C LEU A 142 -4.80 15.99 4.16
N ASN A 143 -4.33 16.86 3.28
CA ASN A 143 -3.35 17.89 3.64
C ASN A 143 -3.90 18.86 4.69
N SER A 144 -5.17 19.26 4.55
CA SER A 144 -5.84 20.15 5.49
C SER A 144 -5.98 19.50 6.86
N THR A 145 -6.42 18.24 6.92
CA THR A 145 -6.54 17.47 8.16
C THR A 145 -5.19 17.34 8.85
N TYR A 146 -4.14 16.95 8.12
CA TYR A 146 -2.79 16.87 8.68
C TYR A 146 -2.30 18.22 9.23
N THR A 147 -2.51 19.30 8.47
CA THR A 147 -2.10 20.66 8.90
C THR A 147 -2.82 21.08 10.18
N GLN A 148 -4.10 20.75 10.30
CA GLN A 148 -4.91 21.06 11.49
C GLN A 148 -4.50 20.24 12.73
N MET A 149 -3.78 19.13 12.56
CA MET A 149 -3.25 18.33 13.66
C MET A 149 -1.95 18.89 14.24
N GLU A 150 -1.37 19.94 13.64
CA GLU A 150 -0.13 20.59 14.09
C GLU A 150 1.01 19.57 14.34
N GLY A 151 1.77 19.69 15.44
CA GLY A 151 2.86 18.76 15.77
C GLY A 151 2.40 17.32 16.03
N LYS A 152 1.11 17.11 16.30
CA LYS A 152 0.54 15.78 16.56
C LYS A 152 0.25 15.01 15.27
N GLY A 153 0.13 15.72 14.14
CA GLY A 153 -0.10 15.13 12.83
C GLY A 153 0.98 14.12 12.45
N LEU A 154 2.23 14.36 12.87
CA LEU A 154 3.34 13.43 12.65
C LEU A 154 3.08 12.06 13.27
N TYR A 155 2.76 12.04 14.57
CA TYR A 155 2.50 10.81 15.32
C TYR A 155 1.29 10.07 14.77
N LYS A 156 0.23 10.81 14.42
CA LYS A 156 -0.95 10.24 13.76
C LYS A 156 -0.62 9.57 12.43
N ALA A 157 0.09 10.28 11.56
CA ALA A 157 0.39 9.79 10.23
C ALA A 157 1.29 8.54 10.27
N ILE A 158 2.32 8.53 11.12
CA ILE A 158 3.17 7.35 11.26
C ILE A 158 2.40 6.22 11.96
N GLY A 159 1.64 6.50 13.01
CA GLY A 159 0.83 5.52 13.75
C GLY A 159 -0.18 4.79 12.87
N GLU A 160 -0.74 5.45 11.85
CA GLU A 160 -1.69 4.84 10.91
C GLU A 160 -1.05 4.18 9.66
N LEU A 161 0.27 3.93 9.66
CA LEU A 161 0.94 3.32 8.52
C LEU A 161 0.40 1.92 8.19
N ASP A 162 -0.02 1.14 9.18
CA ASP A 162 -0.63 -0.17 8.96
C ASP A 162 -1.93 -0.09 8.13
N LEU A 163 -2.76 0.92 8.41
CA LEU A 163 -3.98 1.23 7.67
C LEU A 163 -3.65 1.65 6.24
N LEU A 164 -2.61 2.47 6.05
CA LEU A 164 -2.10 2.78 4.72
C LEU A 164 -1.64 1.53 3.96
N PHE A 165 -0.93 0.60 4.63
CA PHE A 165 -0.50 -0.65 4.00
C PHE A 165 -1.69 -1.50 3.58
N ASN A 166 -2.75 -1.55 4.40
CA ASN A 166 -4.00 -2.23 4.06
C ASN A 166 -4.68 -1.58 2.84
N PHE A 167 -4.66 -0.26 2.74
CA PHE A 167 -5.14 0.47 1.57
C PHE A 167 -4.32 0.18 0.31
N ILE A 168 -2.98 0.13 0.42
CA ILE A 168 -2.09 -0.26 -0.69
C ILE A 168 -2.40 -1.69 -1.12
N GLU A 169 -2.51 -2.63 -0.18
CA GLU A 169 -2.81 -4.03 -0.45
C GLU A 169 -4.16 -4.20 -1.14
N MET A 170 -5.20 -3.58 -0.61
CA MET A 170 -6.54 -3.57 -1.21
C MET A 170 -6.50 -3.03 -2.64
N TYR A 171 -5.85 -1.87 -2.84
CA TYR A 171 -5.81 -1.21 -4.14
C TYR A 171 -5.02 -2.04 -5.17
N LEU A 172 -3.82 -2.51 -4.83
CA LEU A 172 -3.02 -3.34 -5.74
C LEU A 172 -3.71 -4.68 -6.02
N GLY A 173 -4.28 -5.32 -4.99
CA GLY A 173 -5.04 -6.57 -5.12
C GLY A 173 -6.27 -6.42 -6.02
N SER A 174 -6.92 -5.25 -6.05
CA SER A 174 -8.03 -4.97 -6.97
C SER A 174 -7.63 -5.06 -8.45
N LYS A 175 -6.34 -4.84 -8.77
CA LYS A 175 -5.81 -4.87 -10.14
C LYS A 175 -5.32 -6.24 -10.60
N ARG A 176 -5.35 -7.25 -9.72
CA ARG A 176 -5.13 -8.66 -10.09
C ARG A 176 -6.34 -9.24 -10.83
N ARG A 177 -7.54 -8.85 -10.42
CA ARG A 177 -8.83 -9.38 -10.92
C ARG A 177 -9.30 -8.78 -12.25
N LEU A 178 -8.47 -7.98 -12.90
CA LEU A 178 -8.77 -7.35 -14.20
C LEU A 178 -8.09 -8.07 -15.37
N GLN A 179 -7.57 -9.29 -15.15
CA GLN A 179 -7.13 -10.23 -16.17
C GLN A 179 -8.22 -11.26 -16.43
#